data_AF-A0A6M4MAH8-F1
#
_entry.id   AF-A0A6M4MAH8-F1
#
_cell.length_a   1.000
_cell.length_b   1.000
_cell.length_c   1.000
_cell.angle_alpha   90.00
_cell.angle_beta   90.00
_cell.angle_gamma   90.00
#
_symmetry.space_group_name_H-M   'P 1'
#
loop_
_entity.id
_entity.type
_entity.pdbx_description
1 polymer ?
#
loop_
_entity_poly.entity_id
_entity_poly.type
_entity_poly.pdbx_seq_one_letter_code
_entity_poly.pdbx_strand_id
1 'polypeptide(L)'
;MGLCSLKKSTPSVNPKAVSIEEFIDDALVYASGQHALQQGVWQDDIQARNTFSFPDESEDKPKRRATFTLTESTIFALSEIAELTGISRSRLIRIWAEQQRQEGSFTSLINSKIP
;
A
#
# COMPACT_ATOMS: atom_id res chain seq x y z
N MET A 1 -18.08 -4.94 -3.64
CA MET A 1 -17.60 -4.22 -2.43
C MET A 1 -18.53 -3.03 -2.22
N GLY A 2 -19.45 -3.10 -1.26
CA GLY A 2 -20.52 -2.11 -1.09
C GLY A 2 -20.06 -0.85 -0.35
N LEU A 3 -20.78 0.26 -0.57
CA LEU A 3 -20.59 1.60 0.03
C LEU A 3 -20.74 1.66 1.57
N CYS A 4 -20.81 0.49 2.23
CA CYS A 4 -21.09 0.34 3.65
C CYS A 4 -19.88 0.62 4.57
N SER A 5 -18.67 0.79 4.01
CA SER A 5 -17.45 1.07 4.78
C SER A 5 -17.20 2.56 5.03
N LEU A 6 -17.95 3.45 4.37
CA LEU A 6 -17.86 4.87 4.62
C LEU A 6 -18.56 5.16 5.96
N LYS A 7 -17.77 5.21 7.05
CA LYS A 7 -18.21 5.74 8.35
C LYS A 7 -18.96 7.04 8.09
N LYS A 8 -20.21 7.14 8.54
CA LYS A 8 -20.94 8.41 8.56
C LYS A 8 -20.14 9.36 9.42
N SER A 9 -19.44 10.31 8.79
CA SER A 9 -18.71 11.35 9.50
C SER A 9 -19.72 12.16 10.30
N THR A 10 -19.51 12.24 11.61
CA THR A 10 -20.29 13.13 12.47
C THR A 10 -19.95 14.56 12.06
N PRO A 11 -20.94 15.40 11.69
CA PRO A 11 -20.66 16.79 11.36
C PRO A 11 -19.98 17.45 12.55
N SER A 12 -18.91 18.22 12.29
CA SER A 12 -18.16 18.87 13.36
C SER A 12 -19.08 19.81 14.14
N VAL A 13 -18.98 19.76 15.46
CA VAL A 13 -19.87 20.45 16.41
C VAL A 13 -19.94 21.98 16.19
N ASN A 14 -18.95 22.59 15.54
CA ASN A 14 -18.96 24.01 15.16
C ASN A 14 -18.46 24.18 13.71
N PRO A 15 -19.34 24.32 12.70
CA PRO A 15 -18.89 24.66 11.37
C PRO A 15 -18.33 26.08 11.37
N LYS A 16 -17.13 26.26 10.81
CA LYS A 16 -16.58 27.61 10.57
C LYS A 16 -17.51 28.31 9.59
N ALA A 17 -18.00 29.50 9.96
CA ALA A 17 -18.71 30.35 9.01
C ALA A 17 -17.68 30.89 8.01
N VAL A 18 -17.77 30.44 6.76
CA VAL A 18 -16.92 30.86 5.65
C VAL A 18 -17.71 31.88 4.83
N SER A 19 -17.07 32.99 4.44
CA SER A 19 -17.69 34.00 3.58
C SER A 19 -17.81 33.51 2.13
N ILE A 20 -18.69 34.12 1.33
CA ILE A 20 -18.90 33.70 -0.06
C ILE A 20 -17.62 33.88 -0.88
N GLU A 21 -16.92 34.99 -0.64
CA GLU A 21 -15.66 35.32 -1.30
C GLU A 21 -14.55 34.33 -0.91
N GLU A 22 -14.41 33.98 0.37
CA GLU A 22 -13.45 32.97 0.86
C GLU A 22 -13.73 31.59 0.24
N PHE A 23 -15.00 31.20 0.11
CA PHE A 23 -15.37 29.94 -0.54
C PHE A 23 -15.03 29.89 -2.03
N ILE A 24 -15.24 31.01 -2.74
CA ILE A 24 -14.94 31.10 -4.18
C ILE A 24 -13.43 31.01 -4.42
N ASP A 25 -12.64 31.72 -3.64
CA ASP A 25 -11.18 31.72 -3.77
C ASP A 25 -10.60 30.32 -3.47
N ASP A 26 -11.06 29.66 -2.40
CA ASP A 26 -10.66 28.30 -2.07
C ASP A 26 -11.03 27.30 -3.20
N ALA A 27 -12.22 27.45 -3.80
CA ALA A 27 -12.66 26.60 -4.90
C ALA A 27 -11.80 26.79 -6.16
N LEU A 28 -11.37 28.01 -6.46
CA LEU A 28 -10.48 28.30 -7.59
C LEU A 28 -9.08 27.72 -7.36
N VAL A 29 -8.54 27.86 -6.15
CA VAL A 29 -7.25 27.26 -5.76
C VAL A 29 -7.32 25.73 -5.87
N TYR A 30 -8.40 25.12 -5.39
CA TYR A 30 -8.63 23.67 -5.52
C TYR A 30 -8.72 23.23 -6.99
N ALA A 31 -9.50 23.94 -7.82
CA ALA A 31 -9.67 23.62 -9.23
C ALA A 31 -8.36 23.76 -10.04
N SER A 32 -7.49 24.70 -9.66
CA SER A 32 -6.17 24.88 -10.26
C SER A 32 -5.14 23.83 -9.84
N GLY A 33 -5.47 22.96 -8.87
CA GLY A 33 -4.57 21.94 -8.33
C GLY A 33 -3.47 22.50 -7.42
N GLN A 34 -3.52 23.78 -7.07
CA GLN A 34 -2.52 24.47 -6.26
C GLN A 34 -2.89 24.47 -4.78
N HIS A 35 -3.14 23.30 -4.18
CA HIS A 35 -3.39 23.28 -2.73
C HIS A 35 -2.06 23.48 -1.97
N ALA A 36 -1.73 24.73 -1.68
CA ALA A 36 -0.73 25.05 -0.68
C ALA A 36 -1.19 24.43 0.65
N LEU A 37 -0.27 23.77 1.36
CA LEU A 37 -0.45 23.23 2.69
C LEU A 37 -0.55 24.39 3.71
N GLN A 38 -1.56 25.24 3.57
CA GLN A 38 -1.78 26.37 4.44
C GLN A 38 -2.62 25.91 5.64
N GLN A 39 -2.11 26.29 6.80
CA GLN A 39 -2.30 25.64 8.08
C GLN A 39 -3.65 26.00 8.73
N GLY A 40 -4.24 25.00 9.40
CA GLY A 40 -5.38 25.11 10.32
C GLY A 40 -6.69 24.66 9.65
N VAL A 41 -7.29 23.49 9.90
CA VAL A 41 -7.52 22.79 11.17
C VAL A 41 -7.58 21.28 10.91
N TRP A 42 -6.44 20.66 10.59
CA TRP A 42 -6.26 19.20 10.66
C TRP A 42 -5.14 18.91 11.65
N GLN A 43 -5.36 19.32 12.90
CA GLN A 43 -4.41 19.15 13.98
C GLN A 43 -4.87 17.94 14.81
N ASP A 44 -4.71 16.76 14.24
CA ASP A 44 -4.62 15.51 15.01
C ASP A 44 -3.84 14.40 14.27
N ASP A 45 -3.61 14.50 12.96
CA ASP A 45 -2.86 13.48 12.20
C ASP A 45 -1.48 13.94 11.67
N ILE A 46 -0.96 15.10 12.07
CA ILE A 46 0.29 15.68 11.51
C ILE A 46 1.53 15.46 12.40
N GLN A 47 1.42 14.82 13.57
CA GLN A 47 2.64 14.43 14.32
C GLN A 47 3.36 13.18 13.75
N ALA A 48 2.79 12.49 12.77
CA ALA A 48 3.42 11.32 12.15
C ALA A 48 4.31 11.63 10.92
N ARG A 49 4.38 12.89 10.44
CA ARG A 49 5.07 13.22 9.16
C ARG A 49 6.34 14.06 9.27
N ASN A 50 6.81 14.42 10.46
CA ASN A 50 7.96 15.33 10.62
C ASN A 50 9.27 14.69 11.15
N THR A 51 9.45 13.39 10.99
CA THR A 51 10.80 12.79 11.00
C THR A 51 11.29 12.64 9.57
N PHE A 52 11.61 13.76 8.93
CA PHE A 52 12.46 13.78 7.73
C PHE A 52 13.93 13.54 8.15
N SER A 53 14.20 12.35 8.67
CA SER A 53 15.46 11.67 8.37
C SER A 53 15.35 11.21 6.92
N PHE A 54 16.33 11.47 6.05
CA PHE A 54 16.38 10.84 4.73
C PHE A 54 16.26 9.32 4.92
N PRO A 55 15.10 8.71 4.61
CA PRO A 55 14.98 7.27 4.66
C PRO A 55 15.64 6.79 3.37
N ASP A 56 16.43 5.72 3.49
CA ASP A 56 16.82 4.90 2.36
C ASP A 56 15.64 4.75 1.37
N GLU A 57 15.90 4.74 0.07
CA GLU A 57 14.88 4.72 -0.99
C GLU A 57 14.14 3.36 -1.07
N SER A 58 13.97 2.70 0.06
CA SER A 58 13.48 1.36 0.24
C SER A 58 12.25 1.37 1.18
N GLU A 59 11.18 0.74 0.69
CA GLU A 59 10.10 0.13 1.50
C GLU A 59 8.81 0.89 1.87
N ASP A 60 8.66 2.22 1.72
CA ASP A 60 7.39 2.89 2.16
C ASP A 60 6.33 3.12 1.07
N LYS A 61 6.55 2.63 -0.15
CA LYS A 61 5.51 2.62 -1.19
C LYS A 61 4.54 1.47 -0.90
N PRO A 62 3.21 1.69 -1.01
CA PRO A 62 2.24 0.62 -0.82
C PRO A 62 2.55 -0.53 -1.80
N LYS A 63 2.88 -1.70 -1.25
CA LYS A 63 3.21 -2.89 -2.06
C LYS A 63 1.99 -3.28 -2.87
N ARG A 64 2.13 -3.30 -4.20
CA ARG A 64 1.05 -3.72 -5.10
C ARG A 64 0.72 -5.18 -4.80
N ARG A 65 -0.58 -5.46 -4.59
CA ARG A 65 -1.04 -6.84 -4.44
C ARG A 65 -1.14 -7.50 -5.81
N ALA A 66 -0.48 -8.64 -5.96
CA ALA A 66 -0.59 -9.49 -7.14
C ALA A 66 -1.14 -10.86 -6.74
N THR A 67 -2.00 -11.43 -7.58
CA THR A 67 -2.53 -12.78 -7.41
C THR A 67 -1.93 -13.64 -8.50
N PHE A 68 -1.38 -14.80 -8.11
CA PHE A 68 -0.79 -15.77 -9.02
C PHE A 68 -1.51 -17.10 -8.86
N THR A 69 -1.85 -17.72 -9.98
CA THR A 69 -2.37 -19.09 -10.00
C THR A 69 -1.19 -20.04 -10.11
N LEU A 70 -1.14 -21.03 -9.22
CA LEU A 70 -0.12 -22.08 -9.23
C LEU A 70 -0.67 -23.33 -9.90
N THR A 71 0.22 -24.11 -10.51
CA THR A 71 -0.13 -25.44 -11.03
C THR A 71 -0.44 -26.41 -9.88
N GLU A 72 -1.25 -27.44 -10.15
CA GLU A 72 -1.62 -28.45 -9.15
C GLU A 72 -0.39 -29.17 -8.56
N SER A 73 0.59 -29.48 -9.40
CA SER A 73 1.86 -30.09 -8.97
C SER A 73 2.62 -29.21 -7.97
N THR A 74 2.66 -27.90 -8.20
CA THR A 74 3.30 -26.94 -7.30
C THR A 74 2.55 -26.83 -5.98
N ILE A 75 1.22 -26.82 -6.02
CA ILE A 75 0.39 -26.79 -4.81
C ILE A 75 0.62 -28.04 -3.96
N PHE A 76 0.73 -29.21 -4.59
CA PHE A 76 1.02 -30.48 -3.91
C PHE A 76 2.39 -30.43 -3.22
N ALA A 77 3.45 -30.08 -3.95
CA ALA A 77 4.81 -29.98 -3.40
C ALA A 77 4.89 -28.99 -2.22
N LEU A 78 4.25 -27.82 -2.34
CA LEU A 78 4.18 -26.85 -1.24
C LEU A 78 3.42 -27.39 -0.03
N SER A 79 2.41 -28.25 -0.24
CA SER A 79 1.62 -28.83 0.86
C SER A 79 2.42 -29.89 1.60
N GLU A 80 3.13 -30.77 0.88
CA GLU A 80 4.04 -31.75 1.47
C GLU A 80 5.13 -31.09 2.31
N ILE A 81 5.80 -30.06 1.77
CA ILE A 81 6.83 -29.31 2.52
C ILE A 81 6.22 -28.61 3.74
N ALA A 82 5.01 -28.07 3.62
CA ALA A 82 4.33 -27.40 4.73
C ALA A 82 3.97 -28.37 5.86
N GLU A 83 3.54 -29.59 5.54
CA GLU A 83 3.24 -30.64 6.53
C GLU A 83 4.50 -31.13 7.23
N LEU A 84 5.60 -31.32 6.49
CA LEU A 84 6.88 -31.76 7.05
C LEU A 84 7.56 -30.72 7.94
N THR A 85 7.49 -29.44 7.55
CA THR A 85 8.20 -28.34 8.24
C THR A 85 7.33 -27.56 9.23
N GLY A 86 6.02 -27.69 9.15
CA GLY A 86 5.05 -26.84 9.88
C GLY A 86 4.98 -25.40 9.36
N ILE A 87 5.69 -25.05 8.28
CA ILE A 87 5.68 -23.70 7.71
C ILE A 87 4.53 -23.58 6.71
N SER A 88 3.72 -22.52 6.83
CA SER A 88 2.61 -22.32 5.89
C SER A 88 3.08 -22.11 4.44
N ARG A 89 2.30 -22.62 3.48
CA ARG A 89 2.55 -22.50 2.02
C ARG A 89 2.90 -21.07 1.58
N SER A 90 2.13 -20.09 2.07
CA SER A 90 2.38 -18.67 1.74
C SER A 90 3.74 -18.16 2.25
N ARG A 91 4.20 -18.67 3.40
CA ARG A 91 5.49 -18.31 3.98
C ARG A 91 6.65 -18.98 3.23
N LEU A 92 6.48 -20.22 2.79
CA LEU A 92 7.45 -20.90 1.93
C LEU A 92 7.70 -20.12 0.64
N ILE A 93 6.64 -19.66 -0.04
CA ILE A 93 6.76 -18.84 -1.26
C ILE A 93 7.54 -17.55 -1.00
N ARG A 94 7.29 -16.87 0.12
CA ARG A 94 8.04 -15.66 0.50
C ARG A 94 9.52 -15.93 0.76
N ILE A 95 9.83 -17.03 1.46
CA ILE A 95 11.22 -17.44 1.72
C ILE A 95 11.93 -17.75 0.40
N TRP A 96 11.29 -18.53 -0.47
CA TRP A 96 11.83 -18.87 -1.78
C TRP A 96 12.08 -17.63 -2.65
N ALA A 97 11.12 -16.69 -2.69
CA ALA A 97 11.28 -15.44 -3.41
C ALA A 97 12.48 -14.60 -2.90
N GLU A 98 12.69 -14.58 -1.58
CA GLU A 98 13.85 -13.89 -0.99
C GLU A 98 15.17 -14.60 -1.33
N GLN A 99 15.20 -15.94 -1.27
CA GLN A 99 16.38 -16.72 -1.68
C GLN A 99 16.76 -16.45 -3.14
N GLN A 100 15.78 -16.48 -4.05
CA GLN A 100 16.01 -16.17 -5.47
C GLN A 100 16.53 -14.74 -5.69
N ARG A 101 16.09 -13.79 -4.85
CA ARG A 101 16.62 -12.42 -4.87
C ARG A 101 18.08 -12.34 -4.46
N GLN A 102 18.49 -13.09 -3.43
CA GLN A 102 19.88 -13.11 -2.95
C GLN A 102 20.81 -13.83 -3.91
N GLU A 103 20.33 -14.88 -4.58
CA GLU A 103 21.10 -15.64 -5.57
C GLU A 103 21.33 -14.86 -6.88
N GLY A 104 20.64 -13.73 -7.09
CA GLY A 104 20.82 -12.87 -8.27
C GLY A 104 20.48 -13.53 -9.62
N SER A 105 19.96 -14.76 -9.59
CA SER A 105 19.74 -15.61 -10.76
C SER A 105 18.38 -15.35 -11.40
N PHE A 106 18.13 -14.13 -11.85
CA PHE A 106 16.89 -13.80 -12.58
C PHE A 106 16.96 -14.17 -14.06
N THR A 107 18.16 -14.30 -14.63
CA THR A 107 18.37 -14.57 -16.07
C THR A 107 18.02 -16.00 -16.47
N SER A 108 18.20 -16.98 -15.56
CA SER A 108 17.85 -18.37 -15.80
C SER A 108 16.33 -18.59 -15.86
N LEU A 109 15.56 -17.81 -15.11
CA LEU A 109 14.10 -17.88 -15.07
C LEU A 109 13.46 -17.39 -16.37
N ILE A 110 14.04 -16.35 -17.00
CA ILE A 110 13.52 -15.78 -18.26
C ILE A 110 13.60 -16.79 -19.42
N ASN A 111 14.61 -17.67 -19.40
CA ASN A 111 14.79 -18.70 -20.43
C ASN A 111 14.19 -20.06 -20.05
N SER A 112 13.72 -20.21 -18.82
CA SER A 112 13.06 -21.45 -18.39
C SER A 112 11.68 -21.54 -19.01
N LYS A 113 11.45 -22.60 -19.78
CA LYS A 113 10.15 -22.85 -20.39
C LYS A 113 9.17 -23.23 -19.28
N ILE A 114 8.16 -22.40 -19.05
CA ILE A 114 7.03 -22.76 -18.20
C ILE A 114 6.26 -23.85 -18.96
N PRO A 115 6.11 -25.07 -18.38
CA PRO A 115 5.36 -26.14 -19.02
C PRO A 115 3.86 -25.83 -19.12
#